data_AF-A0A7X9NRP8-F1
#
_entry.id   AF-A0A7X9NRP8-F1
#
_cell.length_a   1.000
_cell.length_b   1.000
_cell.length_c   1.000
_cell.angle_alpha   90.00
_cell.angle_beta   90.00
_cell.angle_gamma   90.00
#
_symmetry.space_group_name_H-M   'P 1'
#
loop_
_entity.id
_entity.type
_entity.pdbx_description
1 polymer ?
#
loop_
_entity_poly.entity_id
_entity_poly.type
_entity_poly.pdbx_seq_one_letter_code
_entity_poly.pdbx_strand_id
1 'polypeptide(L)'
;MISLPFAAGDAASAVYAARPKYAAHCAELPFIIIQLPQWIDRATAEAHADPLDWPVIRDAQWAASREIPSVATVCTIDCGEFDNIHPYDKRTVGERTAAMALGTMYRCREIAVCGPEPLAIRAVDGSADYSADGCAGGCAGGGDGSDGSSDDSERGGAVLVRYRHAAGLRFDGTVPGTTNADGLDAVSRSAEQSGFELAGADGVFHDAAARIVPDCAVHGGKTGLFSEPGTAGSAASGTTGDTAGEGDSVIRVFSPDVPQPVAIRYAWKSWGPAPVRNADGLPGIPFCADVPQA
;
A
#
# COMPACT_ATOMS: atom_id res chain seq x y z
N MET A 1 5.98 -20.35 -8.77
CA MET A 1 6.87 -20.98 -7.75
C MET A 1 8.29 -20.54 -8.09
N ILE A 2 8.73 -19.39 -7.54
CA ILE A 2 10.05 -18.83 -7.82
C ILE A 2 10.91 -19.11 -6.58
N SER A 3 11.95 -19.91 -6.76
CA SER A 3 12.94 -20.24 -5.75
C SER A 3 14.08 -19.24 -5.87
N LEU A 4 14.28 -18.38 -4.87
CA LEU A 4 15.49 -17.57 -4.71
C LEU A 4 16.46 -18.33 -3.79
N PRO A 5 17.71 -18.60 -4.21
CA PRO A 5 18.71 -19.19 -3.34
C PRO A 5 19.41 -18.05 -2.58
N PHE A 6 18.82 -17.62 -1.46
CA PHE A 6 19.63 -17.02 -0.41
C PHE A 6 19.28 -17.74 0.88
N ALA A 7 20.13 -18.70 1.23
CA ALA A 7 20.05 -19.34 2.54
C ALA A 7 20.31 -18.25 3.59
N ALA A 8 19.25 -17.80 4.25
CA ALA A 8 19.31 -17.01 5.46
C ALA A 8 19.88 -17.90 6.58
N GLY A 9 21.20 -18.04 6.58
CA GLY A 9 21.89 -18.92 7.50
C GLY A 9 23.39 -18.73 7.40
N ASP A 10 23.89 -17.53 7.72
CA ASP A 10 25.16 -17.39 8.44
C ASP A 10 25.63 -15.94 8.72
N ALA A 11 24.98 -14.91 8.16
CA ALA A 11 25.44 -13.53 8.42
C ALA A 11 25.20 -13.07 9.88
N ALA A 12 24.10 -13.51 10.50
CA ALA A 12 23.84 -13.24 11.92
C ALA A 12 24.85 -13.96 12.83
N SER A 13 25.28 -15.17 12.45
CA SER A 13 26.21 -16.02 13.24
C SER A 13 27.57 -15.34 13.47
N ALA A 14 28.09 -14.62 12.47
CA ALA A 14 29.42 -14.00 12.56
C ALA A 14 29.51 -12.82 13.54
N VAL A 15 28.43 -12.03 13.70
CA VAL A 15 28.39 -10.93 14.67
C VAL A 15 28.30 -11.46 16.11
N TYR A 16 27.57 -12.56 16.32
CA TYR A 16 27.37 -13.16 17.64
C TYR A 16 28.54 -14.04 18.11
N ALA A 17 29.31 -14.65 17.20
CA ALA A 17 30.45 -15.52 17.53
C ALA A 17 31.63 -14.78 18.21
N ALA A 18 31.74 -13.46 18.04
CA ALA A 18 32.88 -12.68 18.56
C ALA A 18 32.75 -12.27 20.04
N ARG A 19 31.61 -12.53 20.73
CA ARG A 19 31.37 -12.05 22.11
C ARG A 19 30.68 -13.08 23.01
N PRO A 20 31.41 -14.10 23.52
CA PRO A 20 30.83 -15.21 24.28
C PRO A 20 30.11 -14.81 25.58
N LYS A 21 30.36 -13.61 26.12
CA LYS A 21 29.71 -13.10 27.33
C LYS A 21 28.21 -12.77 27.14
N TYR A 22 27.74 -12.65 25.89
CA TYR A 22 26.34 -12.33 25.57
C TYR A 22 25.60 -13.50 24.90
N ALA A 23 26.31 -14.57 24.53
CA ALA A 23 25.75 -15.71 23.79
C ALA A 23 24.58 -16.41 24.51
N ALA A 24 24.55 -16.38 25.84
CA ALA A 24 23.47 -17.00 26.64
C ALA A 24 22.19 -16.17 26.73
N HIS A 25 22.19 -14.91 26.26
CA HIS A 25 21.03 -14.01 26.28
C HIS A 25 20.54 -13.59 24.89
N CYS A 26 21.21 -14.04 23.83
CA CYS A 26 20.90 -13.72 22.43
C CYS A 26 19.86 -14.67 21.80
N ALA A 27 18.77 -14.98 22.52
CA ALA A 27 17.52 -15.24 21.80
C ALA A 27 17.20 -13.96 21.02
N GLU A 28 16.90 -14.08 19.72
CA GLU A 28 16.77 -12.98 18.74
C GLU A 28 16.27 -11.68 19.37
N LEU A 29 17.18 -10.72 19.59
CA LEU A 29 16.82 -9.44 20.18
C LEU A 29 15.89 -8.71 19.20
N PRO A 30 14.69 -8.30 19.62
CA PRO A 30 13.79 -7.64 18.72
C PRO A 30 14.34 -6.26 18.32
N PHE A 31 14.19 -5.91 17.04
CA PHE A 31 14.72 -4.66 16.49
C PHE A 31 13.60 -3.87 15.81
N ILE A 32 13.52 -2.56 16.08
CA ILE A 32 12.58 -1.67 15.39
C ILE A 32 13.39 -0.77 14.45
N ILE A 33 13.08 -0.88 13.16
CA ILE A 33 13.53 0.04 12.13
C ILE A 33 12.57 1.25 12.14
N ILE A 34 13.13 2.44 12.25
CA ILE A 34 12.40 3.67 11.94
C ILE A 34 12.57 3.92 10.46
N GLN A 35 11.49 3.78 9.67
CA GLN A 35 11.56 4.07 8.24
C GLN A 35 11.98 5.54 8.04
N LEU A 36 12.68 5.85 6.95
CA LEU A 36 12.93 7.24 6.60
C LEU A 36 11.60 7.95 6.28
N PRO A 37 11.36 9.15 6.86
CA PRO A 37 10.20 9.96 6.48
C PRO A 37 10.42 10.55 5.07
N GLN A 38 9.44 11.27 4.52
CA GLN A 38 9.68 12.04 3.29
C GLN A 38 10.71 13.16 3.52
N TRP A 39 11.58 13.37 2.54
CA TRP A 39 12.51 14.49 2.50
C TRP A 39 13.01 14.72 1.08
N ILE A 40 13.15 15.99 0.69
CA ILE A 40 13.89 16.43 -0.48
C ILE A 40 14.49 17.80 -0.16
N ASP A 41 15.67 18.11 -0.68
CA ASP A 41 16.21 19.47 -0.61
C ASP A 41 15.54 20.38 -1.66
N ARG A 42 15.49 21.68 -1.36
CA ARG A 42 14.84 22.67 -2.23
C ARG A 42 15.45 22.73 -3.63
N ALA A 43 16.76 22.65 -3.77
CA ALA A 43 17.41 22.81 -5.07
C ALA A 43 17.04 21.66 -6.01
N THR A 44 17.04 20.42 -5.50
CA THR A 44 16.59 19.24 -6.24
C THR A 44 15.10 19.33 -6.60
N ALA A 45 14.26 19.78 -5.67
CA ALA A 45 12.81 19.94 -5.90
C ALA A 45 12.49 21.00 -6.98
N GLU A 46 13.11 22.18 -6.89
CA GLU A 46 12.94 23.27 -7.86
C GLU A 46 13.48 22.90 -9.26
N ALA A 47 14.49 22.04 -9.32
CA ALA A 47 15.01 21.48 -10.58
C ALA A 47 14.15 20.35 -11.17
N HIS A 48 13.10 19.89 -10.46
CA HIS A 48 12.31 18.71 -10.82
C HIS A 48 13.16 17.47 -11.11
N ALA A 49 14.22 17.28 -10.31
CA ALA A 49 15.26 16.29 -10.55
C ALA A 49 15.40 15.29 -9.38
N ASP A 50 14.27 14.85 -8.81
CA ASP A 50 14.27 13.85 -7.72
C ASP A 50 15.00 12.56 -8.18
N PRO A 51 16.13 12.19 -7.56
CA PRO A 51 16.89 11.01 -7.96
C PRO A 51 16.20 9.69 -7.57
N LEU A 52 15.16 9.74 -6.73
CA LEU A 52 14.44 8.58 -6.22
C LEU A 52 15.29 7.61 -5.38
N ASP A 53 16.43 8.05 -4.83
CA ASP A 53 17.25 7.24 -3.91
C ASP A 53 16.53 6.99 -2.57
N TRP A 54 15.78 7.99 -2.10
CA TRP A 54 15.09 7.96 -0.81
C TRP A 54 14.03 6.85 -0.69
N PRO A 55 13.09 6.69 -1.64
CA PRO A 55 12.11 5.60 -1.60
C PRO A 55 12.75 4.20 -1.70
N VAL A 56 13.88 4.05 -2.40
CA VAL A 56 14.63 2.76 -2.45
C VAL A 56 15.11 2.35 -1.06
N ILE A 57 15.61 3.31 -0.26
CA ILE A 57 16.01 3.04 1.13
C ILE A 57 14.79 2.66 1.98
N ARG A 58 13.65 3.34 1.80
CA ARG A 58 12.41 3.02 2.54
C ARG A 58 11.93 1.61 2.25
N ASP A 59 12.03 1.16 1.00
CA ASP A 59 11.65 -0.18 0.60
C ASP A 59 12.61 -1.22 1.18
N ALA A 60 13.93 -1.00 1.12
CA ALA A 60 14.91 -1.86 1.77
C ALA A 60 14.70 -1.97 3.29
N GLN A 61 14.31 -0.88 3.95
CA GLN A 61 13.94 -0.87 5.37
C GLN A 61 12.68 -1.69 5.66
N TRP A 62 11.72 -1.75 4.74
CA TRP A 62 10.52 -2.57 4.89
C TRP A 62 10.78 -4.04 4.53
N ALA A 63 11.55 -4.32 3.49
CA ALA A 63 11.99 -5.67 3.13
C ALA A 63 12.75 -6.33 4.29
N ALA A 64 13.65 -5.60 4.95
CA ALA A 64 14.41 -6.12 6.09
C ALA A 64 13.51 -6.61 7.24
N SER A 65 12.39 -5.93 7.54
CA SER A 65 11.46 -6.40 8.59
C SER A 65 10.57 -7.57 8.16
N ARG A 66 10.39 -7.77 6.86
CA ARG A 66 9.66 -8.93 6.33
C ARG A 66 10.52 -10.18 6.25
N GLU A 67 11.83 -10.02 6.10
CA GLU A 67 12.78 -11.12 5.90
C GLU A 67 13.49 -11.56 7.18
N ILE A 68 13.73 -10.64 8.12
CA ILE A 68 14.48 -10.93 9.35
C ILE A 68 13.50 -11.15 10.51
N PRO A 69 13.53 -12.32 11.17
CA PRO A 69 12.73 -12.58 12.36
C PRO A 69 12.92 -11.52 13.45
N SER A 70 11.85 -11.21 14.16
CA SER A 70 11.86 -10.25 15.28
C SER A 70 12.27 -8.81 14.90
N VAL A 71 12.24 -8.47 13.61
CA VAL A 71 12.42 -7.09 13.13
C VAL A 71 11.06 -6.50 12.73
N ALA A 72 10.79 -5.26 13.15
CA ALA A 72 9.61 -4.51 12.76
C ALA A 72 9.99 -3.16 12.15
N THR A 73 9.16 -2.62 11.27
CA THR A 73 9.36 -1.28 10.69
C THR A 73 8.22 -0.35 11.10
N VAL A 74 8.56 0.81 11.65
CA VAL A 74 7.61 1.91 11.90
C VAL A 74 7.57 2.81 10.66
N CYS A 75 6.41 2.89 10.01
CA CYS A 75 6.19 3.80 8.89
C CYS A 75 6.09 5.25 9.41
N THR A 76 6.89 6.13 8.82
CA THR A 76 7.00 7.56 9.17
C THR A 76 6.88 8.46 7.94
N ILE A 77 6.33 7.94 6.84
CA ILE A 77 6.24 8.65 5.55
C ILE A 77 5.60 10.04 5.69
N ASP A 78 4.71 10.22 6.66
CA ASP A 78 3.98 11.47 6.96
C ASP A 78 4.65 12.37 8.01
N CYS A 79 5.80 11.98 8.56
CA CYS A 79 6.56 12.75 9.56
C CYS A 79 7.74 13.54 8.95
N GLY A 80 7.73 13.74 7.63
CA GLY A 80 8.75 14.45 6.89
C GLY A 80 8.63 15.98 6.94
N GLU A 81 9.68 16.68 6.51
CA GLU A 81 9.65 18.13 6.35
C GLU A 81 10.41 18.54 5.07
N PHE A 82 9.79 19.40 4.26
CA PHE A 82 10.37 19.87 3.02
C PHE A 82 11.63 20.67 3.30
N ASP A 83 12.72 20.42 2.57
CA ASP A 83 14.00 21.13 2.71
C ASP A 83 14.67 21.00 4.09
N ASN A 84 14.19 20.07 4.95
CA ASN A 84 14.75 19.83 6.28
C ASN A 84 14.90 18.33 6.55
N ILE A 85 16.14 17.83 6.46
CA ILE A 85 16.47 16.41 6.69
C ILE A 85 16.29 15.99 8.17
N HIS A 86 16.14 16.97 9.08
CA HIS A 86 15.91 16.76 10.49
C HIS A 86 14.51 17.27 10.90
N PRO A 87 13.42 16.61 10.48
CA PRO A 87 12.06 17.10 10.72
C PRO A 87 11.76 17.28 12.21
N TYR A 88 11.01 18.31 12.59
CA TYR A 88 10.76 18.65 13.99
C TYR A 88 9.88 17.62 14.73
N ASP A 89 8.99 16.94 14.03
CA ASP A 89 8.06 15.98 14.65
C ASP A 89 8.76 14.67 15.03
N LYS A 90 9.58 14.73 16.08
CA LYS A 90 10.19 13.55 16.72
C LYS A 90 9.21 12.85 17.66
N ARG A 91 8.16 13.55 18.08
CA ARG A 91 7.20 13.04 19.06
C ARG A 91 6.36 11.92 18.44
N THR A 92 5.76 12.14 17.27
CA THR A 92 4.96 11.12 16.58
C THR A 92 5.80 9.87 16.28
N VAL A 93 7.05 10.05 15.84
CA VAL A 93 7.99 8.93 15.61
C VAL A 93 8.23 8.14 16.89
N GLY A 94 8.49 8.82 18.02
CA GLY A 94 8.69 8.18 19.32
C GLY A 94 7.44 7.44 19.83
N GLU A 95 6.26 8.05 19.69
CA GLU A 95 4.98 7.46 20.09
C GLU A 95 4.65 6.21 19.26
N ARG A 96 4.83 6.24 17.94
CA ARG A 96 4.67 5.05 17.08
C ARG A 96 5.69 3.95 17.38
N THR A 97 6.93 4.33 17.72
CA THR A 97 7.96 3.37 18.14
C THR A 97 7.58 2.69 19.45
N ALA A 98 7.08 3.45 20.44
CA ALA A 98 6.60 2.90 21.69
C ALA A 98 5.40 1.97 21.47
N ALA A 99 4.44 2.37 20.63
CA ALA A 99 3.30 1.54 20.24
C ALA A 99 3.76 0.23 19.58
N MET A 100 4.70 0.30 18.64
CA MET A 100 5.28 -0.87 17.97
C MET A 100 5.90 -1.85 18.98
N ALA A 101 6.70 -1.35 19.93
CA ALA A 101 7.28 -2.17 20.98
C ALA A 101 6.19 -2.81 21.87
N LEU A 102 5.18 -2.04 22.29
CA LEU A 102 4.08 -2.55 23.10
C LEU A 102 3.29 -3.65 22.38
N GLY A 103 2.93 -3.44 21.11
CA GLY A 103 2.15 -4.39 20.33
C GLY A 103 2.92 -5.68 19.99
N THR A 104 4.20 -5.56 19.60
CA THR A 104 4.98 -6.69 19.09
C THR A 104 5.77 -7.43 20.17
N MET A 105 6.33 -6.72 21.15
CA MET A 105 7.23 -7.29 22.16
C MET A 105 6.52 -7.56 23.48
N TYR A 106 5.68 -6.61 23.93
CA TYR A 106 4.90 -6.73 25.16
C TYR A 106 3.52 -7.37 24.97
N ARG A 107 3.16 -7.68 23.71
CA ARG A 107 1.92 -8.40 23.34
C ARG A 107 0.62 -7.66 23.71
N CYS A 108 0.66 -6.33 23.76
CA CYS A 108 -0.51 -5.47 23.86
C CYS A 108 -1.22 -5.39 22.49
N ARG A 109 -1.93 -6.46 22.12
CA ARG A 109 -2.53 -6.66 20.78
C ARG A 109 -3.67 -5.69 20.45
N GLU A 110 -4.18 -4.97 21.44
CA GLU A 110 -5.17 -3.91 21.30
C GLU A 110 -4.61 -2.61 20.72
N ILE A 111 -3.27 -2.46 20.67
CA ILE A 111 -2.61 -1.28 20.12
C ILE A 111 -2.42 -1.47 18.61
N ALA A 112 -2.98 -0.56 17.82
CA ALA A 112 -2.71 -0.49 16.40
C ALA A 112 -1.25 -0.05 16.16
N VAL A 113 -0.50 -0.87 15.43
CA VAL A 113 0.93 -0.62 15.13
C VAL A 113 1.25 -0.58 13.64
N CYS A 114 0.35 -1.08 12.80
CA CYS A 114 0.50 -1.13 11.35
C CYS A 114 -0.55 -0.23 10.69
N GLY A 115 -0.10 0.60 9.74
CA GLY A 115 -0.98 1.21 8.75
C GLY A 115 -1.30 0.24 7.62
N PRO A 116 -2.02 0.68 6.57
CA PRO A 116 -2.32 -0.15 5.41
C PRO A 116 -1.06 -0.71 4.75
N GLU A 117 -1.02 -2.03 4.55
CA GLU A 117 0.07 -2.71 3.86
C GLU A 117 -0.45 -3.49 2.65
N PRO A 118 0.20 -3.42 1.48
CA PRO A 118 -0.27 -4.14 0.29
C PRO A 118 -0.12 -5.65 0.52
N LEU A 119 -1.22 -6.37 0.29
CA LEU A 119 -1.36 -7.81 0.49
C LEU A 119 -1.41 -8.56 -0.85
N ALA A 120 -2.14 -8.04 -1.83
CA ALA A 120 -2.27 -8.64 -3.17
C ALA A 120 -2.45 -7.57 -4.25
N ILE A 121 -1.94 -7.84 -5.45
CA ILE A 121 -1.99 -6.96 -6.62
C ILE A 121 -2.53 -7.75 -7.80
N ARG A 122 -3.48 -7.18 -8.54
CA ARG A 122 -4.11 -7.85 -9.69
C ARG A 122 -4.44 -6.85 -10.80
N ALA A 123 -4.06 -7.16 -12.04
CA ALA A 123 -4.55 -6.43 -13.22
C ALA A 123 -6.03 -6.73 -13.48
N VAL A 124 -6.79 -5.73 -13.91
CA VAL A 124 -8.19 -5.84 -14.33
C VAL A 124 -8.46 -5.01 -15.57
N ASP A 125 -9.39 -5.44 -16.41
CA ASP A 125 -9.80 -4.66 -17.58
C ASP A 125 -10.51 -3.35 -17.18
N GLY A 126 -10.35 -2.32 -18.03
CA GLY A 126 -10.86 -0.97 -17.79
C GLY A 126 -12.37 -0.84 -17.68
N SER A 127 -13.13 -1.77 -18.25
CA SER A 127 -14.59 -1.67 -18.41
C SER A 127 -15.40 -1.89 -17.12
N ALA A 128 -14.74 -2.07 -15.98
CA ALA A 128 -15.44 -2.13 -14.71
C ALA A 128 -15.64 -0.71 -14.17
N ASP A 129 -16.68 -0.04 -14.69
CA ASP A 129 -17.30 1.11 -14.05
C ASP A 129 -17.80 0.69 -12.67
N TYR A 130 -16.96 0.79 -11.65
CA TYR A 130 -17.40 0.74 -10.27
C TYR A 130 -17.99 2.11 -9.90
N SER A 131 -19.12 2.45 -10.52
CA SER A 131 -19.97 3.54 -10.04
C SER A 131 -20.46 3.18 -8.64
N ALA A 132 -20.27 4.09 -7.69
CA ALA A 132 -20.72 3.94 -6.31
C ALA A 132 -22.26 3.96 -6.15
N ASP A 133 -23.03 4.10 -7.24
CA ASP A 133 -24.49 4.20 -7.20
C ASP A 133 -25.23 2.88 -6.98
N GLY A 134 -24.51 1.75 -6.87
CA GLY A 134 -25.12 0.43 -6.64
C GLY A 134 -25.61 0.15 -5.21
N CYS A 135 -25.45 1.08 -4.27
CA CYS A 135 -25.91 0.93 -2.89
C CYS A 135 -27.14 1.79 -2.57
N ALA A 136 -28.14 1.80 -3.45
CA ALA A 136 -29.49 2.23 -3.09
C ALA A 136 -30.52 1.34 -3.81
N GLY A 137 -31.12 0.41 -3.06
CA GLY A 137 -32.36 -0.21 -3.52
C GLY A 137 -33.46 0.85 -3.62
N GLY A 138 -34.01 1.05 -4.81
CA GLY A 138 -35.11 1.98 -5.04
C GLY A 138 -35.57 2.01 -6.49
N CYS A 139 -36.67 1.33 -6.74
CA CYS A 139 -37.39 1.16 -8.00
C CYS A 139 -37.68 2.45 -8.80
N ALA A 140 -37.73 2.27 -10.13
CA ALA A 140 -38.56 2.97 -11.15
C ALA A 140 -38.00 4.18 -11.90
N GLY A 141 -38.08 4.09 -13.24
CA GLY A 141 -38.09 5.23 -14.17
C GLY A 141 -37.36 4.95 -15.49
N GLY A 142 -38.10 4.65 -16.56
CA GLY A 142 -37.53 4.40 -17.89
C GLY A 142 -37.27 5.65 -18.73
N GLY A 143 -36.44 5.47 -19.76
CA GLY A 143 -36.13 6.36 -20.88
C GLY A 143 -34.86 5.82 -21.56
N ASP A 144 -34.95 5.28 -22.77
CA ASP A 144 -34.60 6.00 -24.02
C ASP A 144 -33.10 6.38 -23.99
N GLY A 145 -32.18 5.72 -24.69
CA GLY A 145 -32.26 5.33 -26.10
C GLY A 145 -31.41 6.28 -26.97
N SER A 146 -30.09 6.37 -26.72
CA SER A 146 -29.16 7.00 -27.66
C SER A 146 -27.81 6.28 -27.73
N ASP A 147 -27.73 5.37 -28.70
CA ASP A 147 -26.69 5.20 -29.72
C ASP A 147 -25.29 5.75 -29.36
N GLY A 148 -24.59 5.04 -28.47
CA GLY A 148 -23.17 5.22 -28.22
C GLY A 148 -22.34 4.50 -29.27
N SER A 149 -21.66 5.28 -30.13
CA SER A 149 -20.51 4.82 -30.91
C SER A 149 -19.43 4.34 -29.94
N SER A 150 -19.29 3.02 -29.77
CA SER A 150 -18.20 2.41 -28.99
C SER A 150 -16.91 2.51 -29.79
N ASP A 151 -16.18 3.59 -29.58
CA ASP A 151 -14.76 3.68 -29.95
C ASP A 151 -14.01 2.68 -29.04
N ASP A 152 -13.53 1.57 -29.61
CA ASP A 152 -12.85 0.47 -28.89
C ASP A 152 -11.48 0.89 -28.28
N SER A 153 -11.17 2.18 -28.26
CA SER A 153 -9.94 2.77 -27.72
C SER A 153 -10.00 3.13 -26.22
N GLU A 154 -11.15 3.01 -25.55
CA GLU A 154 -11.34 3.38 -24.13
C GLU A 154 -11.23 2.22 -23.11
N ARG A 155 -10.77 1.03 -23.51
CA ARG A 155 -10.56 -0.10 -22.56
C ARG A 155 -9.14 -0.10 -21.97
N GLY A 156 -8.76 0.94 -21.25
CA GLY A 156 -7.48 0.99 -20.52
C GLY A 156 -7.52 0.14 -19.24
N GLY A 157 -6.57 -0.78 -19.04
CA GLY A 157 -6.46 -1.63 -17.84
C GLY A 157 -6.25 -0.84 -16.54
N ALA A 158 -6.67 -1.42 -15.42
CA ALA A 158 -6.48 -0.91 -14.08
C ALA A 158 -5.81 -1.96 -13.18
N VAL A 159 -5.34 -1.54 -12.01
CA VAL A 159 -4.73 -2.41 -11.00
C VAL A 159 -5.57 -2.35 -9.73
N LEU A 160 -5.90 -3.50 -9.17
CA LEU A 160 -6.47 -3.62 -7.83
C LEU A 160 -5.36 -3.96 -6.84
N VAL A 161 -5.29 -3.20 -5.76
CA VAL A 161 -4.38 -3.45 -4.64
C VAL A 161 -5.23 -3.74 -3.41
N ARG A 162 -5.16 -4.97 -2.88
CA ARG A 162 -5.76 -5.36 -1.61
C ARG A 162 -4.78 -4.99 -0.50
N TYR A 163 -5.28 -4.34 0.55
CA TYR A 163 -4.53 -3.94 1.72
C TYR A 163 -5.01 -4.72 2.94
N ARG A 164 -4.05 -5.14 3.78
CA ARG A 164 -4.30 -5.54 5.17
C ARG A 164 -4.11 -4.34 6.10
N HIS A 165 -4.57 -4.45 7.35
CA HIS A 165 -4.53 -3.37 8.34
C HIS A 165 -5.24 -2.09 7.84
N ALA A 166 -6.32 -2.30 7.07
CA ALA A 166 -6.97 -1.28 6.26
C ALA A 166 -8.38 -0.95 6.73
N ALA A 167 -8.78 -1.36 7.95
CA ALA A 167 -10.06 -0.97 8.52
C ALA A 167 -10.21 0.57 8.49
N GLY A 168 -11.31 1.06 7.92
CA GLY A 168 -11.53 2.50 7.71
C GLY A 168 -10.52 3.16 6.76
N LEU A 169 -10.07 2.43 5.74
CA LEU A 169 -9.19 2.93 4.69
C LEU A 169 -9.75 4.24 4.12
N ARG A 170 -8.88 5.23 4.01
CA ARG A 170 -9.21 6.54 3.42
C ARG A 170 -7.97 7.18 2.83
N PHE A 171 -8.20 8.12 1.93
CA PHE A 171 -7.21 9.12 1.57
C PHE A 171 -7.29 10.31 2.54
N ASP A 172 -6.17 10.80 3.03
CA ASP A 172 -6.08 11.95 3.93
C ASP A 172 -4.78 12.73 3.74
N GLY A 173 -4.90 14.03 3.43
CA GLY A 173 -3.79 14.89 3.04
C GLY A 173 -3.19 14.47 1.69
N THR A 174 -2.04 15.05 1.36
CA THR A 174 -1.17 14.65 0.25
C THR A 174 0.27 14.52 0.75
N VAL A 175 0.83 15.57 1.35
CA VAL A 175 2.21 15.58 1.89
C VAL A 175 2.21 15.73 3.42
N PRO A 176 3.34 15.50 4.12
CA PRO A 176 3.45 15.71 5.57
C PRO A 176 2.86 17.05 6.02
N GLY A 177 2.07 17.03 7.10
CA GLY A 177 1.41 18.21 7.67
C GLY A 177 0.13 18.68 6.96
N THR A 178 -0.28 18.03 5.87
CA THR A 178 -1.56 18.33 5.20
C THR A 178 -2.66 17.35 5.64
N THR A 179 -3.91 17.82 5.60
CA THR A 179 -5.12 17.03 5.88
C THR A 179 -6.18 17.33 4.83
N ASN A 180 -7.26 16.56 4.79
CA ASN A 180 -8.41 16.86 3.91
C ASN A 180 -9.25 18.08 4.34
N ALA A 181 -8.70 19.02 5.11
CA ALA A 181 -9.41 20.22 5.57
C ALA A 181 -10.00 21.06 4.41
N ASP A 182 -9.45 20.91 3.20
CA ASP A 182 -9.86 21.64 1.99
C ASP A 182 -10.90 20.88 1.12
N GLY A 183 -11.57 19.86 1.66
CA GLY A 183 -12.68 19.18 0.97
C GLY A 183 -12.28 18.10 -0.04
N LEU A 184 -11.06 17.56 0.08
CA LEU A 184 -10.61 16.40 -0.71
C LEU A 184 -11.38 15.13 -0.32
N ASP A 185 -11.83 14.36 -1.31
CA ASP A 185 -12.66 13.15 -1.12
C ASP A 185 -11.91 12.05 -0.35
N ALA A 186 -12.45 11.53 0.75
CA ALA A 186 -11.79 10.45 1.49
C ALA A 186 -11.68 9.12 0.70
N VAL A 187 -12.44 8.97 -0.41
CA VAL A 187 -12.61 7.72 -1.16
C VAL A 187 -11.92 7.75 -2.52
N SER A 188 -11.59 8.93 -3.07
CA SER A 188 -10.93 9.06 -4.38
C SER A 188 -9.87 10.16 -4.43
N ARG A 189 -8.85 9.97 -5.28
CA ARG A 189 -7.77 10.94 -5.54
C ARG A 189 -7.47 10.99 -7.04
N SER A 190 -7.23 12.21 -7.54
CA SER A 190 -6.68 12.40 -8.90
C SER A 190 -5.26 11.82 -8.99
N ALA A 191 -4.75 11.69 -10.21
CA ALA A 191 -3.45 11.09 -10.47
C ALA A 191 -2.32 11.76 -9.67
N GLU A 192 -2.30 13.08 -9.65
CA GLU A 192 -1.25 13.90 -9.03
C GLU A 192 -1.34 13.91 -7.49
N GLN A 193 -2.46 13.44 -6.92
CA GLN A 193 -2.74 13.50 -5.50
C GLN A 193 -2.80 12.13 -4.83
N SER A 194 -2.87 11.04 -5.61
CA SER A 194 -3.08 9.68 -5.09
C SER A 194 -1.82 9.08 -4.47
N GLY A 195 -0.64 9.49 -4.95
CA GLY A 195 0.64 8.89 -4.61
C GLY A 195 0.92 7.56 -5.34
N PHE A 196 0.01 7.11 -6.20
CA PHE A 196 0.20 5.92 -7.03
C PHE A 196 0.76 6.27 -8.39
N GLU A 197 1.66 5.43 -8.88
CA GLU A 197 2.17 5.49 -10.24
C GLU A 197 2.10 4.09 -10.87
N LEU A 198 1.78 4.05 -12.16
CA LEU A 198 1.76 2.83 -12.97
C LEU A 198 2.81 2.93 -14.07
N ALA A 199 3.41 1.80 -14.45
CA ALA A 199 4.27 1.72 -15.63
C ALA A 199 3.81 0.62 -16.58
N GLY A 200 3.94 0.89 -17.87
CA GLY A 200 3.72 -0.08 -18.94
C GLY A 200 5.00 -0.83 -19.29
N ALA A 201 4.99 -1.54 -20.41
CA ALA A 201 6.14 -2.31 -20.89
C ALA A 201 7.39 -1.44 -21.22
N ASP A 202 7.23 -0.13 -21.36
CA ASP A 202 8.32 0.84 -21.53
C ASP A 202 9.08 1.16 -20.23
N GLY A 203 8.54 0.75 -19.07
CA GLY A 203 9.12 1.00 -17.76
C GLY A 203 9.02 2.45 -17.29
N VAL A 204 8.28 3.31 -17.98
CA VAL A 204 8.06 4.70 -17.59
C VAL A 204 6.88 4.77 -16.63
N PHE A 205 7.08 5.38 -15.46
CA PHE A 205 6.02 5.54 -14.46
C PHE A 205 5.23 6.83 -14.71
N HIS A 206 3.90 6.69 -14.70
CA HIS A 206 2.93 7.77 -14.83
C HIS A 206 2.10 7.86 -13.55
N ASP A 207 1.83 9.07 -13.09
CA ASP A 207 0.88 9.32 -12.00
C ASP A 207 -0.47 8.67 -12.35
N ALA A 208 -1.12 8.05 -11.35
CA ALA A 208 -2.32 7.24 -11.56
C ALA A 208 -3.43 7.62 -10.57
N ALA A 209 -4.65 7.80 -11.06
CA ALA A 209 -5.80 8.07 -10.21
C ALA A 209 -6.12 6.84 -9.34
N ALA A 210 -6.63 7.06 -8.13
CA ALA A 210 -6.93 5.98 -7.20
C ALA A 210 -8.30 6.16 -6.55
N ARG A 211 -9.01 5.03 -6.36
CA ARG A 211 -10.32 4.99 -5.72
C ARG A 211 -10.44 3.78 -4.82
N ILE A 212 -10.89 3.99 -3.59
CA ILE A 212 -11.23 2.90 -2.66
C ILE A 212 -12.49 2.22 -3.18
N VAL A 213 -12.42 0.90 -3.30
CA VAL A 213 -13.55 0.07 -3.75
C VAL A 213 -14.48 -0.18 -2.56
N PRO A 214 -15.79 0.09 -2.68
CA PRO A 214 -16.74 -0.16 -1.59
C PRO A 214 -16.73 -1.62 -1.12
N ASP A 215 -16.85 -1.85 0.19
CA ASP A 215 -16.78 -3.19 0.80
C ASP A 215 -17.79 -4.19 0.20
N CYS A 216 -18.96 -3.71 -0.23
CA CYS A 216 -19.98 -4.52 -0.89
C CYS A 216 -19.52 -5.08 -2.25
N ALA A 217 -18.65 -4.38 -2.98
CA ALA A 217 -18.08 -4.84 -4.23
C ALA A 217 -16.88 -5.78 -4.00
N VAL A 218 -16.24 -5.69 -2.82
CA VAL A 218 -15.15 -6.58 -2.40
C VAL A 218 -15.70 -7.94 -1.92
N HIS A 219 -16.78 -7.92 -1.14
CA HIS A 219 -17.36 -9.10 -0.47
C HIS A 219 -18.67 -9.63 -1.11
N GLY A 220 -19.23 -8.90 -2.07
CA GLY A 220 -20.52 -9.21 -2.70
C GLY A 220 -20.43 -10.31 -3.76
N GLY A 221 -20.93 -11.51 -3.41
CA GLY A 221 -21.29 -12.57 -4.37
C GLY A 221 -20.17 -13.57 -4.68
N LYS A 222 -20.53 -14.63 -5.44
CA LYS A 222 -19.69 -15.80 -5.78
C LYS A 222 -18.38 -15.49 -6.54
N THR A 223 -18.08 -14.22 -6.78
CA THR A 223 -17.03 -13.69 -7.65
C THR A 223 -16.46 -12.39 -7.04
N GLY A 224 -15.96 -12.44 -5.80
CA GLY A 224 -15.25 -11.31 -5.22
C GLY A 224 -14.06 -10.91 -6.09
N LEU A 225 -13.63 -9.64 -5.99
CA LEU A 225 -12.54 -9.09 -6.81
C LEU A 225 -11.18 -9.77 -6.62
N PHE A 226 -11.07 -10.68 -5.65
CA PHE A 226 -9.92 -11.53 -5.44
C PHE A 226 -10.33 -13.01 -5.25
N SER A 227 -11.49 -13.42 -5.78
CA SER A 227 -11.92 -14.83 -5.75
C SER A 227 -11.28 -15.64 -6.88
N GLU A 228 -10.81 -16.86 -6.55
CA GLU A 228 -10.25 -17.83 -7.49
C GLU A 228 -11.26 -18.21 -8.61
N PRO A 229 -10.83 -18.33 -9.88
CA PRO A 229 -11.65 -18.91 -10.93
C PRO A 229 -11.70 -20.44 -10.78
N GLY A 230 -12.84 -20.99 -10.35
CA GLY A 230 -13.11 -22.43 -10.55
C GLY A 230 -13.89 -23.23 -9.50
N THR A 231 -14.35 -22.68 -8.37
CA THR A 231 -15.05 -23.52 -7.38
C THR A 231 -16.56 -23.63 -7.64
N ALA A 232 -16.93 -24.20 -8.79
CA ALA A 232 -18.28 -24.71 -9.01
C ALA A 232 -18.40 -26.13 -8.44
N GLY A 233 -18.81 -26.23 -7.17
CA GLY A 233 -19.41 -27.44 -6.60
C GLY A 233 -18.45 -28.43 -5.95
N SER A 234 -18.31 -28.34 -4.62
CA SER A 234 -18.43 -29.49 -3.71
C SER A 234 -18.28 -28.99 -2.27
N ALA A 235 -19.28 -29.26 -1.44
CA ALA A 235 -19.17 -29.04 -0.01
C ALA A 235 -18.23 -30.11 0.56
N ALA A 236 -16.96 -29.76 0.78
CA ALA A 236 -16.03 -30.57 1.55
C ALA A 236 -15.14 -29.68 2.43
N SER A 237 -14.97 -30.17 3.65
CA SER A 237 -14.28 -29.61 4.80
C SER A 237 -12.80 -29.29 4.53
N GLY A 238 -12.32 -28.15 5.06
CA GLY A 238 -10.98 -28.01 5.62
C GLY A 238 -9.88 -27.35 4.76
N THR A 239 -9.53 -26.12 5.16
CA THR A 239 -8.23 -25.41 4.99
C THR A 239 -7.70 -25.15 3.57
N THR A 240 -7.80 -23.89 3.10
CA THR A 240 -6.71 -22.90 2.96
C THR A 240 -7.31 -21.53 2.66
N GLY A 241 -6.78 -20.49 3.30
CA GLY A 241 -7.41 -19.17 3.41
C GLY A 241 -7.19 -18.27 2.19
N ASP A 242 -8.28 -17.70 1.69
CA ASP A 242 -8.25 -16.47 0.88
C ASP A 242 -9.59 -15.71 0.87
N THR A 243 -10.41 -15.91 1.91
CA THR A 243 -11.48 -14.96 2.22
C THR A 243 -10.84 -13.64 2.66
N ALA A 244 -11.31 -12.50 2.14
CA ALA A 244 -11.00 -11.18 2.67
C ALA A 244 -11.02 -11.24 4.20
N GLY A 245 -9.87 -10.96 4.82
CA GLY A 245 -9.79 -10.93 6.28
C GLY A 245 -10.66 -9.79 6.77
N GLU A 246 -11.31 -9.97 7.92
CA GLU A 246 -12.03 -8.88 8.59
C GLU A 246 -11.07 -7.68 8.75
N GLY A 247 -11.33 -6.57 8.04
CA GLY A 247 -10.47 -5.39 8.03
C GLY A 247 -9.53 -5.21 6.83
N ASP A 248 -9.65 -6.04 5.79
CA ASP A 248 -9.01 -5.77 4.49
C ASP A 248 -9.82 -4.77 3.65
N SER A 249 -9.14 -4.03 2.77
CA SER A 249 -9.81 -3.10 1.83
C SER A 249 -9.05 -3.03 0.51
N VAL A 250 -9.72 -2.59 -0.56
CA VAL A 250 -9.16 -2.60 -1.92
C VAL A 250 -9.11 -1.18 -2.48
N ILE A 251 -7.99 -0.83 -3.12
CA ILE A 251 -7.86 0.38 -3.94
C ILE A 251 -7.76 -0.04 -5.40
N ARG A 252 -8.56 0.58 -6.27
CA ARG A 252 -8.41 0.54 -7.72
C ARG A 252 -7.54 1.71 -8.17
N VAL A 253 -6.52 1.42 -8.96
CA VAL A 253 -5.54 2.37 -9.50
C VAL A 253 -5.60 2.33 -11.02
N PHE A 254 -5.64 3.49 -11.67
CA PHE A 254 -5.82 3.61 -13.11
C PHE A 254 -5.07 4.81 -13.67
N SER A 255 -4.47 4.65 -14.86
CA SER A 255 -3.90 5.75 -15.63
C SER A 255 -4.25 5.57 -17.11
N PRO A 256 -4.81 6.58 -17.78
CA PRO A 256 -5.10 6.51 -19.22
C PRO A 256 -3.82 6.37 -20.06
N ASP A 257 -2.68 6.83 -19.55
CA ASP A 257 -1.38 6.73 -20.21
C ASP A 257 -0.80 5.31 -20.14
N VAL A 258 -1.34 4.45 -19.25
CA VAL A 258 -0.83 3.10 -19.00
C VAL A 258 -1.98 2.08 -19.11
N PRO A 259 -2.46 1.79 -20.33
CA PRO A 259 -3.57 0.86 -20.56
C PRO A 259 -3.22 -0.60 -20.27
N GLN A 260 -1.93 -0.94 -20.17
CA GLN A 260 -1.45 -2.28 -19.84
C GLN A 260 -0.37 -2.19 -18.74
N PRO A 261 -0.77 -2.02 -17.47
CA PRO A 261 0.17 -1.84 -16.38
C PRO A 261 0.92 -3.15 -16.08
N VAL A 262 2.25 -3.07 -16.07
CA VAL A 262 3.16 -4.17 -15.71
C VAL A 262 3.87 -3.93 -14.37
N ALA A 263 3.88 -2.69 -13.88
CA ALA A 263 4.39 -2.35 -12.56
C ALA A 263 3.55 -1.25 -11.91
N ILE A 264 3.56 -1.23 -10.58
CA ILE A 264 2.86 -0.27 -9.74
C ILE A 264 3.76 0.13 -8.57
N ARG A 265 3.68 1.40 -8.18
CA ARG A 265 4.31 1.89 -6.96
C ARG A 265 3.42 2.89 -6.24
N TYR A 266 3.63 3.01 -4.92
CA TYR A 266 2.92 3.93 -4.05
C TYR A 266 3.89 4.71 -3.17
N ALA A 267 3.67 6.03 -3.06
CA ALA A 267 4.48 6.96 -2.29
C ALA A 267 5.99 6.88 -2.62
N TRP A 268 6.30 6.65 -3.90
CA TRP A 268 7.67 6.36 -4.39
C TRP A 268 8.44 7.61 -4.85
N LYS A 269 8.11 8.77 -4.30
CA LYS A 269 8.86 10.02 -4.47
C LYS A 269 9.63 10.32 -3.18
N SER A 270 10.76 11.03 -3.25
CA SER A 270 11.49 11.48 -2.06
C SER A 270 10.63 12.43 -1.22
N TRP A 271 9.89 13.30 -1.92
CA TRP A 271 8.81 14.13 -1.38
C TRP A 271 7.61 14.13 -2.35
N GLY A 272 6.40 13.84 -1.87
CA GLY A 272 5.22 13.77 -2.71
C GLY A 272 4.00 13.15 -2.02
N PRO A 273 2.93 12.90 -2.78
CA PRO A 273 1.68 12.41 -2.22
C PRO A 273 1.83 11.03 -1.56
N ALA A 274 1.37 10.89 -0.31
CA ALA A 274 1.23 9.63 0.43
C ALA A 274 -0.05 9.63 1.28
N PRO A 275 -1.24 9.75 0.67
CA PRO A 275 -2.51 9.99 1.36
C PRO A 275 -3.15 8.79 2.05
N VAL A 276 -2.74 7.55 1.76
CA VAL A 276 -3.44 6.35 2.25
C VAL A 276 -3.27 6.20 3.77
N ARG A 277 -4.38 6.09 4.50
CA ARG A 277 -4.43 5.87 5.96
C ARG A 277 -5.53 4.89 6.38
N ASN A 278 -5.36 4.22 7.52
CA ASN A 278 -6.42 3.45 8.17
C ASN A 278 -7.16 4.26 9.26
N ALA A 279 -8.18 3.68 9.88
CA ALA A 279 -8.99 4.29 10.95
C ALA A 279 -8.17 4.84 12.11
N ASP A 280 -7.07 4.18 12.48
CA ASP A 280 -6.15 4.60 13.55
C ASP A 280 -5.27 5.81 13.17
N GLY A 281 -5.37 6.28 11.93
CA GLY A 281 -4.58 7.39 11.41
C GLY A 281 -3.15 7.00 11.01
N LEU A 282 -2.81 5.70 11.02
CA LEU A 282 -1.51 5.22 10.61
C LEU A 282 -1.36 5.25 9.08
N PRO A 283 -0.22 5.73 8.56
CA PRO A 283 0.00 5.87 7.13
C PRO A 283 0.23 4.52 6.44
N GLY A 284 -0.21 4.42 5.18
CA GLY A 284 0.09 3.30 4.31
C GLY A 284 1.58 3.22 4.01
N ILE A 285 2.14 2.01 3.97
CA ILE A 285 3.56 1.82 3.71
C ILE A 285 3.87 2.01 2.21
N PRO A 286 4.94 2.77 1.85
CA PRO A 286 5.40 2.85 0.47
C PRO A 286 5.81 1.48 -0.07
N PHE A 287 5.59 1.23 -1.36
CA PHE A 287 6.01 -0.01 -2.02
C PHE A 287 6.20 0.20 -3.53
N CYS A 288 6.95 -0.72 -4.15
CA CYS A 288 7.02 -0.91 -5.60
C CYS A 288 6.86 -2.41 -5.88
N ALA A 289 6.10 -2.77 -6.90
CA ALA A 289 5.82 -4.16 -7.22
C ALA A 289 5.50 -4.33 -8.71
N ASP A 290 5.78 -5.54 -9.22
CA ASP A 290 5.28 -5.98 -10.51
C ASP A 290 3.76 -6.20 -10.43
N VAL A 291 3.08 -5.97 -11.54
CA VAL A 291 1.67 -6.29 -11.74
C VAL A 291 1.59 -7.61 -12.51
N PRO A 292 1.15 -8.71 -11.86
CA PRO A 292 0.98 -9.98 -12.54
C PRO A 292 -0.04 -9.84 -13.66
N GLN A 293 0.35 -10.27 -14.87
CA GLN A 293 -0.55 -10.37 -16.00
C GLN A 293 -1.40 -11.63 -15.85
N ALA A 294 -2.68 -11.53 -16.23
CA ALA A 294 -3.64 -12.64 -16.19
C ALA A 294 -3.33 -13.71 -17.26
#